data_AF-W2K6F0-F1
#
_entry.id   AF-W2K6F0-F1
#
_cell.length_a   1.000
_cell.length_b   1.000
_cell.length_c   1.000
_cell.angle_alpha   90.00
_cell.angle_beta   90.00
_cell.angle_gamma   90.00
#
_symmetry.space_group_name_H-M   'P 1'
#
loop_
_entity.id
_entity.type
_entity.pdbx_description
1 polymer ?
#
loop_
_entity_poly.entity_id
_entity_poly.type
_entity_poly.pdbx_seq_one_letter_code
_entity_poly.pdbx_strand_id
1 'polypeptide(L)'
;MSSRFSYCWKRMLDNGVACAGGSDAPIETCNPFQGIYDAIYRHKPNRPEDVFLPEEQLSFHEALALYTKGGAFAAMQDNVLGQISPGFYADFVVLRKDVSEDHAALVMPDLVEGVWVAGKKTYQYDPTSIVLESSEHDLSKSLLPGKNGPSRVCRCCRR
;
A
#
# COMPACT_ATOMS: atom_id res chain seq x y z
N MET A 1 10.50 2.74 26.28
CA MET A 1 10.69 3.62 25.11
C MET A 1 9.53 4.60 25.07
N SER A 2 9.79 5.89 24.81
CA SER A 2 8.71 6.88 24.68
C SER A 2 7.93 6.62 23.39
N SER A 3 6.59 6.55 23.47
CA SER A 3 5.72 6.35 22.30
C SER A 3 5.86 7.45 21.25
N ARG A 4 6.36 8.63 21.64
CA ARG A 4 6.57 9.80 20.78
C ARG A 4 7.45 9.55 19.55
N PHE A 5 8.33 8.56 19.60
CA PHE A 5 9.23 8.23 18.48
C PHE A 5 8.76 7.00 17.68
N SER A 6 7.62 6.43 18.01
CA SER A 6 7.05 5.28 17.29
C SER A 6 6.22 5.77 16.11
N TYR A 7 6.56 5.33 14.90
CA TYR A 7 5.80 5.63 13.67
C TYR A 7 5.61 7.14 13.43
N CYS A 8 6.67 7.93 13.65
CA CYS A 8 6.67 9.40 13.54
C CYS A 8 6.86 9.91 12.09
N TRP A 9 6.08 9.38 11.15
CA TRP A 9 6.23 9.68 9.73
C TRP A 9 6.04 11.16 9.40
N LYS A 10 5.04 11.83 10.00
CA LYS A 10 4.79 13.25 9.70
C LYS A 10 5.98 14.09 10.08
N ARG A 11 6.51 13.88 11.28
CA ARG A 11 7.72 14.56 11.75
C ARG A 11 8.93 14.27 10.88
N MET A 12 9.12 13.02 10.42
CA MET A 12 10.21 12.69 9.51
C MET A 12 10.08 13.45 8.19
N LEU A 13 8.89 13.46 7.59
CA LEU A 13 8.60 14.19 6.35
C LEU A 13 8.79 15.70 6.51
N ASP A 14 8.30 16.29 7.60
CA ASP A 14 8.45 17.71 7.90
C ASP A 14 9.92 18.13 8.08
N ASN A 15 10.80 17.20 8.41
CA ASN A 15 12.25 17.41 8.51
C ASN A 15 13.01 17.03 7.23
N GLY A 16 12.31 16.78 6.12
CA GLY A 16 12.92 16.44 4.84
C GLY A 16 13.52 15.04 4.76
N VAL A 17 13.16 14.15 5.69
CA VAL A 17 13.59 12.74 5.65
C VAL A 17 12.70 11.98 4.68
N ALA A 18 13.31 11.33 3.70
CA ALA A 18 12.57 10.45 2.78
C ALA A 18 11.99 9.25 3.55
N CYS A 19 10.69 8.99 3.34
CA CYS A 19 9.98 7.89 3.99
C CYS A 19 9.38 6.94 2.94
N ALA A 20 9.31 5.65 3.30
CA ALA A 20 8.68 4.61 2.51
C ALA A 20 7.78 3.76 3.41
N GLY A 21 6.61 3.37 2.89
CA GLY A 21 5.69 2.48 3.56
C GLY A 21 6.06 1.02 3.35
N GLY A 22 5.77 0.18 4.35
CA GLY A 22 5.92 -1.26 4.26
C GLY A 22 5.08 -1.94 5.33
N SER A 23 4.48 -3.07 5.01
CA SER A 23 3.55 -3.75 5.93
C SER A 23 4.21 -4.76 6.85
N ASP A 24 5.45 -5.19 6.59
CA ASP A 24 6.03 -6.38 7.24
C ASP A 24 5.21 -7.66 7.00
N ALA A 25 4.57 -7.78 5.82
CA ALA A 25 3.92 -9.01 5.41
C ALA A 25 4.89 -10.21 5.49
N PRO A 26 4.44 -11.38 5.99
CA PRO A 26 3.03 -11.76 6.18
C PRO A 26 2.47 -11.50 7.59
N ILE A 27 3.18 -10.77 8.46
CA ILE A 27 2.66 -10.49 9.81
C ILE A 27 1.42 -9.61 9.72
N GLU A 28 1.50 -8.55 8.92
CA GLU A 28 0.35 -7.73 8.53
C GLU A 28 -0.13 -8.05 7.10
N THR A 29 -1.25 -7.45 6.73
CA THR A 29 -1.80 -7.53 5.38
C THR A 29 -0.80 -7.07 4.31
N CYS A 30 -0.85 -7.70 3.13
CA CYS A 30 -0.11 -7.24 1.96
C CYS A 30 -0.84 -6.13 1.19
N ASN A 31 -2.07 -5.78 1.59
CA ASN A 31 -2.86 -4.74 0.95
C ASN A 31 -2.29 -3.34 1.25
N PRO A 32 -1.71 -2.62 0.26
CA PRO A 32 -1.14 -1.31 0.49
C PRO A 32 -2.20 -0.25 0.84
N PHE A 33 -3.45 -0.41 0.41
CA PHE A 33 -4.51 0.55 0.71
C PHE A 33 -4.85 0.58 2.20
N GLN A 34 -4.73 -0.56 2.91
CA GLN A 34 -4.84 -0.58 4.36
C GLN A 34 -3.74 0.26 5.01
N GLY A 35 -2.50 0.12 4.53
CA GLY A 35 -1.38 0.91 5.03
C GLY A 35 -1.53 2.42 4.77
N ILE A 36 -2.11 2.81 3.63
CA ILE A 36 -2.45 4.21 3.33
C ILE A 36 -3.55 4.70 4.28
N TYR A 37 -4.62 3.92 4.45
CA TYR A 37 -5.71 4.22 5.39
C TYR A 37 -5.18 4.42 6.81
N ASP A 38 -4.35 3.50 7.29
CA ASP A 38 -3.80 3.53 8.65
C ASP A 38 -2.86 4.73 8.85
N ALA A 39 -2.12 5.15 7.82
CA ALA A 39 -1.26 6.33 7.90
C ALA A 39 -2.04 7.66 7.97
N ILE A 40 -3.23 7.70 7.36
CA ILE A 40 -4.14 8.87 7.41
C ILE A 40 -4.86 8.90 8.75
N TYR A 41 -5.48 7.78 9.14
CA TYR A 41 -6.45 7.75 10.23
C TYR A 41 -5.86 7.36 11.58
N ARG A 42 -4.84 6.49 11.61
CA ARG A 42 -4.07 6.09 12.80
C ARG A 42 -4.92 5.63 13.99
N HIS A 43 -6.03 4.96 13.77
CA HIS A 43 -6.88 4.44 14.84
C HIS A 43 -7.08 2.93 14.69
N LYS A 44 -7.57 2.26 15.74
CA LYS A 44 -7.95 0.85 15.64
C LYS A 44 -9.26 0.70 14.88
N PRO A 45 -9.51 -0.40 14.14
CA PRO A 45 -10.72 -0.57 13.33
C PRO A 45 -12.04 -0.30 14.07
N ASN A 46 -12.13 -0.71 15.34
CA ASN A 46 -13.34 -0.58 16.15
C ASN A 46 -13.34 0.61 17.13
N ARG A 47 -12.38 1.52 17.03
CA ARG A 47 -12.23 2.69 17.92
C ARG A 47 -11.70 3.91 17.17
N PRO A 48 -12.50 4.51 16.26
CA PRO A 48 -12.09 5.66 15.47
C PRO A 48 -11.72 6.89 16.32
N GLU A 49 -12.26 6.98 17.53
CA GLU A 49 -11.96 8.03 18.52
C GLU A 49 -10.58 7.89 19.16
N ASP A 50 -10.04 6.67 19.22
CA ASP A 50 -8.74 6.36 19.83
C ASP A 50 -7.60 6.54 18.81
N VAL A 51 -7.38 7.78 18.34
CA VAL A 51 -6.31 8.10 17.38
C VAL A 51 -4.94 8.05 18.05
N PHE A 52 -4.05 7.23 17.50
CA PHE A 52 -2.67 7.07 17.94
C PHE A 52 -1.77 8.17 17.37
N LEU A 53 -1.33 9.09 18.25
CA LEU A 53 -0.48 10.25 17.91
C LEU A 53 -1.08 11.06 16.74
N PRO A 54 -2.16 11.84 16.98
CA PRO A 54 -2.85 12.61 15.94
C PRO A 54 -1.93 13.53 15.14
N GLU A 55 -0.90 14.09 15.77
CA GLU A 55 0.10 14.94 15.12
C GLU A 55 0.99 14.21 14.10
N GLU A 56 0.98 12.87 14.11
CA GLU A 56 1.71 12.03 13.16
C GLU A 56 0.80 11.46 12.05
N GLN A 57 -0.45 11.93 11.95
CA GLN A 57 -1.35 11.65 10.81
C GLN A 57 -0.80 12.28 9.53
N LEU A 58 -0.94 11.57 8.43
CA LEU A 58 -0.54 12.03 7.11
C LEU A 58 -1.74 12.51 6.31
N SER A 59 -1.54 13.52 5.49
CA SER A 59 -2.47 13.82 4.41
C SER A 59 -2.54 12.66 3.41
N PHE A 60 -3.61 12.59 2.63
CA PHE A 60 -3.76 11.58 1.59
C PHE A 60 -2.56 11.52 0.64
N HIS A 61 -2.05 12.67 0.20
CA HIS A 61 -0.91 12.71 -0.71
C HIS A 61 0.41 12.23 -0.06
N GLU A 62 0.63 12.53 1.22
CA GLU A 62 1.79 12.03 1.96
C GLU A 62 1.70 10.52 2.16
N ALA A 63 0.54 10.01 2.56
CA ALA A 63 0.30 8.57 2.73
C ALA A 63 0.42 7.81 1.39
N LEU A 64 -0.13 8.35 0.32
CA LEU A 64 0.00 7.79 -1.03
C LEU A 64 1.47 7.81 -1.49
N ALA A 65 2.22 8.87 -1.18
CA ALA A 65 3.62 8.98 -1.52
C ALA A 65 4.47 7.89 -0.83
N LEU A 66 4.16 7.52 0.42
CA LEU A 66 4.86 6.43 1.13
C LEU A 66 4.86 5.12 0.33
N TYR A 67 3.72 4.78 -0.27
CA TYR A 67 3.51 3.52 -1.00
C TYR A 67 3.78 3.63 -2.51
N THR A 68 4.15 4.80 -3.02
CA THR A 68 4.48 5.02 -4.43
C THR A 68 5.92 5.52 -4.57
N LYS A 69 6.13 6.83 -4.54
CA LYS A 69 7.45 7.47 -4.67
C LYS A 69 8.41 7.04 -3.58
N GLY A 70 7.94 6.94 -2.33
CA GLY A 70 8.72 6.50 -1.18
C GLY A 70 9.25 5.08 -1.34
N GLY A 71 8.37 4.14 -1.73
CA GLY A 71 8.77 2.77 -2.06
C GLY A 71 9.78 2.70 -3.21
N ALA A 72 9.56 3.47 -4.28
CA ALA A 72 10.50 3.55 -5.40
C ALA A 72 11.87 4.09 -4.98
N PHE A 73 11.90 5.15 -4.17
CA PHE A 73 13.12 5.74 -3.63
C PHE A 73 13.89 4.76 -2.72
N ALA A 74 13.20 4.10 -1.79
CA ALA A 74 13.82 3.10 -0.92
C ALA A 74 14.40 1.92 -1.71
N ALA A 75 13.83 1.62 -2.88
CA ALA A 75 14.33 0.60 -3.80
C ALA A 75 15.42 1.09 -4.78
N MET A 76 15.81 2.37 -4.71
CA MET A 76 16.71 3.03 -5.69
C MET A 76 16.19 2.91 -7.14
N GLN A 77 14.89 3.05 -7.34
CA GLN A 77 14.20 2.97 -8.64
C GLN A 77 13.30 4.18 -8.89
N ASP A 78 13.47 5.26 -8.14
CA ASP A 78 12.73 6.53 -8.24
C ASP A 78 12.91 7.25 -9.58
N ASN A 79 13.87 6.82 -10.40
CA ASN A 79 14.06 7.29 -11.78
C ASN A 79 13.14 6.61 -12.80
N VAL A 80 12.49 5.49 -12.45
CA VAL A 80 11.66 4.70 -13.37
C VAL A 80 10.35 4.19 -12.76
N LEU A 81 10.14 4.31 -11.45
CA LEU A 81 8.94 3.85 -10.73
C LEU A 81 8.36 4.93 -9.81
N GLY A 82 7.13 4.72 -9.35
CA GLY A 82 6.48 5.53 -8.31
C GLY A 82 5.79 6.81 -8.81
N GLN A 83 5.82 7.06 -10.13
CA GLN A 83 5.16 8.22 -10.74
C GLN A 83 4.56 7.87 -12.10
N ILE A 84 3.40 8.46 -12.39
CA ILE A 84 2.79 8.45 -13.72
C ILE A 84 3.36 9.65 -14.51
N SER A 85 4.38 9.40 -15.33
CA SER A 85 5.06 10.41 -16.15
C SER A 85 5.80 9.74 -17.31
N PRO A 86 6.02 10.43 -18.45
CA PRO A 86 6.90 9.92 -19.50
C PRO A 86 8.28 9.52 -18.95
N GLY A 87 8.79 8.37 -19.40
CA GLY A 87 10.08 7.80 -18.94
C GLY A 87 9.96 6.81 -17.78
N PHE A 88 8.81 6.73 -17.12
CA PHE A 88 8.54 5.76 -16.04
C PHE A 88 7.85 4.51 -16.59
N TYR A 89 7.95 3.40 -15.87
CA TYR A 89 7.14 2.22 -16.17
C TYR A 89 5.66 2.56 -16.04
N ALA A 90 4.86 2.00 -16.96
CA ALA A 90 3.40 2.10 -16.91
C ALA A 90 2.83 1.13 -15.86
N ASP A 91 3.18 1.39 -14.60
CA ASP A 91 2.73 0.69 -13.40
C ASP A 91 1.67 1.57 -12.73
N PHE A 92 0.41 1.16 -12.80
CA PHE A 92 -0.68 1.91 -12.20
C PHE A 92 -1.87 1.01 -11.87
N VAL A 93 -2.72 1.52 -10.98
CA VAL A 93 -4.00 0.91 -10.61
C VAL A 93 -5.13 1.85 -10.99
N VAL A 94 -6.26 1.28 -11.40
CA VAL A 94 -7.51 2.02 -11.59
C VAL A 94 -8.44 1.60 -10.47
N LEU A 95 -9.05 2.59 -9.81
CA LEU A 95 -9.96 2.39 -8.69
C LEU A 95 -11.40 2.72 -9.10
N ARG A 96 -12.38 2.06 -8.49
CA ARG A 96 -13.82 2.27 -8.75
C ARG A 96 -14.40 3.50 -8.05
N LYS A 97 -13.70 4.00 -7.03
CA LYS A 97 -14.08 5.20 -6.27
C LYS A 97 -12.93 6.18 -6.21
N ASP A 98 -13.29 7.46 -6.12
CA ASP A 98 -12.33 8.52 -5.86
C ASP A 98 -11.94 8.53 -4.38
N VAL A 99 -10.80 7.90 -4.10
CA VAL A 99 -10.22 7.84 -2.75
C VAL A 99 -9.55 9.15 -2.33
N SER A 100 -9.42 10.13 -3.23
CA SER A 100 -8.85 11.45 -2.89
C SER A 100 -9.87 12.35 -2.20
N GLU A 101 -11.16 12.06 -2.37
CA GLU A 101 -12.26 12.72 -1.68
C GLU A 101 -12.79 11.87 -0.52
N ASP A 102 -13.01 10.57 -0.76
CA ASP A 102 -13.48 9.62 0.25
C ASP A 102 -12.38 8.61 0.61
N HIS A 103 -11.52 8.97 1.56
CA HIS A 103 -10.41 8.08 1.96
C HIS A 103 -10.89 6.79 2.63
N ALA A 104 -12.11 6.75 3.18
CA ALA A 104 -12.65 5.52 3.76
C ALA A 104 -12.89 4.45 2.70
N ALA A 105 -13.02 4.83 1.43
CA ALA A 105 -13.11 3.89 0.32
C ALA A 105 -11.84 3.02 0.15
N LEU A 106 -10.69 3.41 0.71
CA LEU A 106 -9.42 2.65 0.65
C LEU A 106 -9.54 1.21 1.16
N VAL A 107 -10.42 0.96 2.13
CA VAL A 107 -10.58 -0.36 2.77
C VAL A 107 -11.73 -1.19 2.20
N MET A 108 -12.34 -0.74 1.09
CA MET A 108 -13.38 -1.52 0.44
C MET A 108 -12.80 -2.74 -0.29
N PRO A 109 -13.45 -3.91 -0.21
CA PRO A 109 -12.95 -5.14 -0.80
C PRO A 109 -12.95 -5.12 -2.34
N ASP A 110 -13.87 -4.36 -2.95
CA ASP A 110 -14.02 -4.25 -4.40
C ASP A 110 -13.35 -3.01 -5.00
N LEU A 111 -12.55 -2.25 -4.23
CA LEU A 111 -12.04 -0.94 -4.65
C LEU A 111 -11.30 -0.94 -6.00
N VAL A 112 -10.49 -1.98 -6.26
CA VAL A 112 -9.59 -2.04 -7.42
C VAL A 112 -10.36 -2.52 -8.64
N GLU A 113 -10.41 -1.68 -9.69
CA GLU A 113 -10.98 -2.03 -10.99
C GLU A 113 -9.97 -2.79 -11.86
N GLY A 114 -8.70 -2.39 -11.82
CA GLY A 114 -7.67 -3.02 -12.65
C GLY A 114 -6.25 -2.66 -12.22
N VAL A 115 -5.30 -3.51 -12.59
CA VAL A 115 -3.86 -3.32 -12.32
C VAL A 115 -3.07 -3.49 -13.61
N TRP A 116 -2.13 -2.58 -13.82
CA TRP A 116 -1.17 -2.62 -14.92
C TRP A 116 0.24 -2.66 -14.37
N VAL A 117 1.07 -3.53 -14.94
CA VAL A 117 2.50 -3.66 -14.65
C VAL A 117 3.26 -3.67 -15.97
N ALA A 118 4.22 -2.76 -16.10
CA ALA A 118 4.99 -2.49 -17.30
C ALA A 118 4.11 -2.35 -18.56
N GLY A 119 2.97 -1.67 -18.42
CA GLY A 119 2.01 -1.42 -19.51
C GLY A 119 1.11 -2.61 -19.86
N LYS A 120 1.22 -3.75 -19.17
CA LYS A 120 0.36 -4.92 -19.36
C LYS A 120 -0.68 -5.00 -18.26
N LYS A 121 -1.95 -5.17 -18.62
CA LYS A 121 -3.02 -5.43 -17.66
C LYS A 121 -2.80 -6.81 -17.03
N THR A 122 -2.63 -6.87 -15.71
CA THR A 122 -2.40 -8.12 -14.95
C THR A 122 -3.59 -8.52 -14.10
N TYR A 123 -4.49 -7.57 -13.79
CA TYR A 123 -5.71 -7.80 -13.04
C TYR A 123 -6.84 -6.96 -13.63
N GLN A 124 -8.03 -7.53 -13.64
CA GLN A 124 -9.29 -6.89 -13.97
C GLN A 124 -10.32 -7.39 -12.97
N TYR A 125 -11.05 -6.47 -12.35
CA TYR A 125 -12.17 -6.82 -11.50
C TYR A 125 -13.24 -7.55 -12.29
N ASP A 126 -13.73 -8.66 -11.74
CA ASP A 126 -14.86 -9.41 -12.25
C ASP A 126 -15.94 -9.52 -11.16
N PRO A 127 -17.12 -8.92 -11.35
CA PRO A 127 -18.20 -8.94 -10.37
C PRO A 127 -18.72 -10.36 -10.07
N THR A 128 -18.46 -11.32 -10.97
CA THR A 128 -18.93 -12.71 -10.86
C THR A 128 -18.01 -13.57 -9.98
N SER A 129 -16.80 -13.08 -9.67
CA SER A 129 -15.76 -13.82 -8.94
C SER A 129 -15.90 -13.77 -7.41
N ILE A 130 -16.90 -13.07 -6.87
CA ILE A 130 -17.07 -12.83 -5.40
C ILE A 130 -17.58 -14.08 -4.64
N VAL A 131 -18.00 -15.14 -5.32
CA VAL A 131 -18.46 -16.38 -4.69
C VAL A 131 -17.31 -17.37 -4.51
N LEU A 132 -16.29 -17.04 -3.73
CA LEU A 132 -15.43 -18.04 -3.10
C LEU A 132 -15.04 -17.57 -1.70
N GLU A 133 -15.59 -18.27 -0.72
CA GLU A 133 -15.45 -18.03 0.71
C GLU A 133 -14.01 -17.98 1.19
N SER A 134 -13.84 -17.15 2.21
CA SER A 134 -12.73 -17.07 3.15
C SER A 134 -12.16 -18.43 3.57
N SER A 135 -10.89 -18.68 3.25
CA SER A 135 -10.02 -19.43 4.14
C SER A 135 -8.89 -18.50 4.57
N GLU A 136 -9.09 -17.88 5.73
CA GLU A 136 -8.03 -17.16 6.42
C GLU A 136 -6.90 -18.17 6.72
N HIS A 137 -5.71 -17.90 6.20
CA HIS A 137 -4.43 -18.55 6.55
C HIS A 137 -3.99 -19.84 5.82
N ASP A 138 -4.26 -20.00 4.51
CA ASP A 138 -3.51 -20.95 3.68
C ASP A 138 -2.64 -20.23 2.62
N LEU A 139 -1.46 -19.76 3.04
CA LEU A 139 -0.47 -19.14 2.14
C LEU A 139 0.20 -20.15 1.19
N SER A 140 0.02 -21.47 1.38
CA SER A 140 0.61 -22.49 0.51
C SER A 140 -0.02 -22.53 -0.88
N LYS A 141 -1.19 -21.90 -1.05
CA LYS A 141 -1.93 -21.78 -2.31
C LYS A 141 -1.87 -20.39 -2.93
N SER A 142 -1.12 -19.47 -2.33
CA SER A 142 -0.98 -18.11 -2.84
C SER A 142 -0.24 -18.13 -4.17
N LEU A 143 -0.98 -17.94 -5.27
CA LEU A 143 -0.42 -17.69 -6.61
C LEU A 143 0.16 -16.27 -6.73
N LEU A 144 0.10 -15.47 -5.65
CA LEU A 144 0.59 -14.11 -5.66
C LEU A 144 2.11 -14.08 -5.57
N PRO A 145 2.77 -13.29 -6.42
CA PRO A 145 4.22 -13.12 -6.35
C PRO A 145 4.65 -12.41 -5.06
N GLY A 146 5.68 -12.92 -4.36
CA GLY A 146 6.14 -12.33 -3.09
C GLY A 146 7.03 -13.23 -2.24
N LYS A 147 7.33 -12.81 -1.00
CA LYS A 147 8.24 -13.51 -0.05
C LYS A 147 7.83 -14.97 0.24
N ASN A 148 6.53 -15.27 0.14
CA ASN A 148 5.95 -16.59 0.44
C ASN A 148 5.18 -17.22 -0.75
N GLY A 149 5.23 -16.61 -1.94
CA GLY A 149 4.63 -17.17 -3.16
C GLY A 149 5.61 -18.03 -3.98
N PRO A 150 5.14 -18.85 -4.92
CA PRO A 150 6.00 -19.69 -5.77
C PRO A 150 6.91 -18.87 -6.68
N SER A 151 6.52 -17.63 -7.00
CA SER A 151 7.28 -16.67 -7.79
C SER A 151 7.81 -15.54 -6.91
N ARG A 152 9.14 -15.53 -6.67
CA ARG A 152 9.83 -14.43 -5.99
C ARG A 152 10.01 -13.24 -6.94
N VAL A 153 9.14 -12.25 -6.83
CA VAL A 153 9.19 -11.06 -7.72
C VAL A 153 10.03 -9.92 -7.15
N CYS A 154 10.33 -9.92 -5.84
CA CYS A 154 11.29 -8.96 -5.29
C CYS A 154 12.71 -9.25 -5.79
N ARG A 155 13.33 -8.24 -6.41
CA ARG A 155 14.75 -8.23 -6.81
C ARG A 155 15.69 -8.53 -5.62
N CYS A 156 15.25 -8.18 -4.40
CA CYS A 156 15.94 -8.40 -3.14
C CYS A 156 16.07 -9.88 -2.73
N CYS A 157 15.19 -10.76 -3.22
CA CYS A 157 15.14 -12.17 -2.82
C CYS A 157 15.70 -13.13 -3.89
N ARG A 158 16.37 -12.60 -4.92
CA ARG A 158 17.11 -13.36 -5.93
C ARG A 158 18.58 -13.53 -5.48
N ARG A 159 18.82 -14.42 -4.52
CA ARG A 159 20.11 -15.09 -4.35
C ARG A 159 19.85 -16.59 -4.26
#